data_AF-A0A6N8DP39-F1
#
_entry.id   AF-A0A6N8DP39-F1
#
_cell.length_a   1.000
_cell.length_b   1.000
_cell.length_c   1.000
_cell.angle_alpha   90.00
_cell.angle_beta   90.00
_cell.angle_gamma   90.00
#
_symmetry.space_group_name_H-M   'P 1'
#
loop_
_entity.id
_entity.type
_entity.pdbx_description
1 polymer ?
#
loop_
_entity_poly.entity_id
_entity_poly.type
_entity_poly.pdbx_seq_one_letter_code
_entity_poly.pdbx_strand_id
1 'polypeptide(L)'
;MTTTYAGNAKVSRRIFLIGGAAAGSLLPAEEASARVKLSKAAVRFGAPSADGRDCRSCKLFVAPSSCMFVEGATEPNGFCWIWSRKTA
;
A
#
# COMPACT_ATOMS: atom_id res chain seq x y z
N MET A 1 36.74 -32.01 0.16
CA MET A 1 35.30 -31.69 0.06
C MET A 1 34.64 -32.07 1.38
N THR A 2 34.27 -31.10 2.20
CA THR A 2 33.35 -31.29 3.34
C THR A 2 32.62 -29.98 3.55
N THR A 3 31.35 -29.96 3.11
CA THR A 3 30.42 -28.84 3.25
C THR A 3 29.88 -28.81 4.68
N THR A 4 29.99 -27.66 5.36
CA THR A 4 29.29 -27.40 6.62
C THR A 4 28.07 -26.52 6.32
N TYR A 5 26.87 -27.02 6.63
CA TYR A 5 25.61 -26.28 6.58
C TYR A 5 25.09 -26.04 8.00
N ALA A 6 24.35 -24.93 8.14
CA ALA A 6 23.32 -24.63 9.13
C ALA A 6 23.75 -24.03 10.49
N GLY A 7 23.53 -22.72 10.59
CA GLY A 7 23.12 -22.04 11.82
C GLY A 7 22.04 -21.01 11.49
N ASN A 8 20.78 -21.41 11.61
CA ASN A 8 19.62 -20.52 11.46
C ASN A 8 19.52 -19.64 12.71
N ALA A 9 20.27 -18.54 12.73
CA ALA A 9 20.19 -17.57 13.82
C ALA A 9 18.86 -16.83 13.70
N LYS A 10 17.84 -17.32 14.42
CA LYS A 10 16.61 -16.57 14.68
C LYS A 10 17.00 -15.32 15.47
N VAL A 11 17.29 -14.23 14.74
CA VAL A 11 17.61 -12.92 15.32
C VAL A 11 16.40 -12.50 16.16
N SER A 12 16.54 -12.64 17.47
CA SER A 12 15.56 -12.25 18.46
C SER A 12 15.55 -10.71 18.53
N ARG A 13 14.41 -10.11 18.16
CA ARG A 13 14.11 -8.66 18.20
C ARG A 13 14.44 -7.96 19.53
N ARG A 14 14.75 -8.70 20.59
CA ARG A 14 15.01 -8.18 21.94
C ARG A 14 16.43 -7.69 22.15
N ILE A 15 17.37 -8.01 21.27
CA ILE A 15 18.79 -7.63 21.44
C ILE A 15 19.07 -6.19 20.97
N PHE A 16 18.16 -5.59 20.19
CA PHE A 16 18.36 -4.24 19.64
C PHE A 16 18.05 -3.07 20.59
N LEU A 17 17.62 -3.32 21.82
CA LEU A 17 17.19 -2.24 22.75
C LEU A 17 18.14 -1.98 23.92
N ILE A 18 19.35 -2.54 23.91
CA ILE A 18 20.34 -2.28 24.96
C ILE A 18 21.69 -1.94 24.31
N GLY A 19 21.83 -0.72 23.81
CA GLY A 19 23.14 -0.21 23.44
C GLY A 19 23.13 0.90 22.41
N GLY A 20 23.28 2.13 22.88
CA GLY A 20 23.93 3.18 22.10
C GLY A 20 23.00 4.17 21.42
N ALA A 21 22.95 5.37 21.99
CA ALA A 21 22.47 6.57 21.32
C ALA A 21 23.28 6.81 20.04
N ALA A 22 22.65 6.59 18.88
CA ALA A 22 22.99 7.26 17.63
C ALA A 22 21.70 7.85 17.10
N ALA A 23 21.60 9.18 17.12
CA ALA A 23 20.51 9.92 16.50
C ALA A 23 20.62 9.81 14.96
N GLY A 24 20.37 8.62 14.44
CA GLY A 24 20.07 8.40 13.03
C GLY A 24 18.56 8.33 12.92
N SER A 25 17.95 9.35 12.36
CA SER A 25 16.55 9.30 11.92
C SER A 25 16.41 8.13 10.94
N LEU A 26 15.97 6.98 11.46
CA LEU A 26 15.52 5.83 10.67
C LEU A 26 14.22 6.26 9.99
N LEU A 27 14.35 7.02 8.91
CA LEU A 27 13.28 7.15 7.94
C LEU A 27 12.97 5.72 7.48
N PRO A 28 11.74 5.22 7.66
CA PRO A 28 11.38 3.98 7.00
C PRO A 28 11.56 4.25 5.49
N ALA A 29 12.48 3.52 4.87
CA ALA A 29 12.52 3.42 3.43
C ALA A 29 11.21 2.71 3.04
N GLU A 30 10.15 3.47 2.80
CA GLU A 30 9.02 2.94 2.06
C GLU A 30 9.57 2.58 0.68
N GLU A 31 9.76 1.28 0.46
CA GLU A 31 9.95 0.73 -0.88
C GLU A 31 8.73 1.12 -1.70
N ALA A 32 8.79 2.29 -2.33
CA ALA A 32 7.86 2.73 -3.35
C ALA A 32 8.10 1.82 -4.56
N SER A 33 7.58 0.60 -4.50
CA SER A 33 7.38 -0.21 -5.69
C SER A 33 6.57 0.65 -6.66
N ALA A 34 7.20 1.08 -7.75
CA ALA A 34 6.54 1.83 -8.80
C ALA A 34 5.49 0.91 -9.44
N ARG A 35 4.27 0.92 -8.89
CA ARG A 35 3.15 0.16 -9.43
C ARG A 35 2.65 0.88 -10.67
N VAL A 36 2.56 0.15 -11.78
CA VAL A 36 1.91 0.66 -12.98
C VAL A 36 0.45 0.96 -12.63
N LYS A 37 0.06 2.23 -12.79
CA LYS A 37 -1.31 2.68 -12.59
C LYS A 37 -2.06 2.67 -13.92
N LEU A 38 -3.38 2.54 -13.84
CA LEU A 38 -4.28 2.59 -14.97
C LEU A 38 -4.85 4.01 -15.12
N SER A 39 -4.99 4.47 -16.35
CA SER A 39 -5.64 5.75 -16.63
C SER A 39 -7.11 5.73 -16.21
N LYS A 40 -7.65 6.90 -15.85
CA LYS A 40 -9.09 7.07 -15.53
C LYS A 40 -10.01 6.53 -16.64
N ALA A 41 -9.62 6.71 -17.91
CA ALA A 41 -10.38 6.20 -19.06
C ALA A 41 -10.38 4.67 -19.14
N ALA A 42 -9.25 4.02 -18.86
CA ALA A 42 -9.13 2.56 -18.90
C ALA A 42 -10.03 1.87 -17.87
N VAL A 43 -10.20 2.47 -16.69
CA VAL A 43 -11.04 1.93 -15.61
C VAL A 43 -12.46 2.49 -15.59
N ARG A 44 -12.84 3.31 -16.59
CA ARG A 44 -14.16 3.97 -16.68
C ARG A 44 -14.49 4.75 -15.41
N PHE A 45 -13.53 5.57 -14.96
CA PHE A 45 -13.71 6.42 -13.79
C PHE A 45 -14.84 7.44 -14.04
N GLY A 46 -15.74 7.61 -13.08
CA GLY A 46 -16.88 8.51 -13.21
C GLY A 46 -17.69 8.68 -11.93
N ALA A 47 -18.96 9.04 -12.11
CA ALA A 47 -19.94 9.26 -11.04
C ALA A 47 -20.18 8.00 -10.18
N PRO A 48 -20.60 8.16 -8.91
CA PRO A 48 -20.85 7.02 -8.02
C PRO A 48 -21.94 6.11 -8.59
N SER A 49 -21.79 4.80 -8.36
CA SER A 49 -22.82 3.82 -8.72
C SER A 49 -24.03 3.94 -7.79
N ALA A 50 -25.23 3.67 -8.32
CA ALA A 50 -26.48 3.64 -7.55
C ALA A 50 -26.44 2.70 -6.33
N ASP A 51 -25.58 1.67 -6.35
CA ASP A 51 -25.51 0.64 -5.31
C ASP A 51 -24.56 1.01 -4.14
N GLY A 52 -24.21 2.29 -3.99
CA GLY A 52 -23.27 2.75 -2.95
C GLY A 52 -21.82 2.33 -3.17
N ARG A 53 -21.46 1.96 -4.42
CA ARG A 53 -20.06 1.69 -4.80
C ARG A 53 -19.40 3.01 -5.16
N ASP A 54 -18.64 3.55 -4.21
CA ASP A 54 -17.84 4.75 -4.37
C ASP A 54 -16.42 4.56 -3.80
N CYS A 55 -15.55 5.55 -4.01
CA CYS A 55 -14.20 5.52 -3.50
C CYS A 55 -14.15 5.51 -1.96
N ARG A 56 -15.09 6.14 -1.24
CA ARG A 56 -15.16 6.09 0.24
C ARG A 56 -15.37 4.66 0.75
N SER A 57 -16.14 3.85 0.05
CA SER A 57 -16.40 2.44 0.37
C SER A 57 -15.42 1.46 -0.31
N CYS A 58 -14.46 1.97 -1.09
CA CYS A 58 -13.46 1.18 -1.81
C CYS A 58 -12.18 0.97 -0.98
N LYS A 59 -11.67 -0.27 -0.93
CA LYS A 59 -10.41 -0.61 -0.24
C LYS A 59 -9.15 -0.10 -0.95
N LEU A 60 -9.27 0.28 -2.22
CA LEU A 60 -8.16 0.75 -3.07
C LEU A 60 -7.98 2.26 -3.01
N PHE A 61 -8.95 2.97 -2.43
CA PHE A 61 -8.91 4.41 -2.28
C PHE A 61 -8.03 4.81 -1.09
N VAL A 62 -7.13 5.74 -1.34
CA VAL A 62 -6.24 6.35 -0.37
C VAL A 62 -6.68 7.81 -0.21
N ALA A 63 -7.33 8.09 0.91
CA ALA A 63 -7.80 9.43 1.24
C ALA A 63 -6.64 10.45 1.25
N PRO A 64 -6.89 11.72 0.92
CA PRO A 64 -8.18 12.31 0.59
C PRO A 64 -8.54 12.26 -0.90
N SER A 65 -7.59 11.97 -1.78
CA SER A 65 -7.77 12.19 -3.22
C SER A 65 -6.93 11.28 -4.12
N SER A 66 -6.63 10.05 -3.72
CA SER A 66 -5.78 9.15 -4.51
C SER A 66 -6.25 7.69 -4.48
N CYS A 67 -5.78 6.89 -5.43
CA CYS A 67 -6.09 5.46 -5.52
C CYS A 67 -4.80 4.68 -5.81
N MET A 68 -4.70 3.45 -5.30
CA MET A 68 -3.52 2.59 -5.51
C MET A 68 -3.30 2.22 -6.98
N PHE A 69 -4.36 2.18 -7.79
CA PHE A 69 -4.34 1.66 -9.16
C PHE A 69 -4.82 2.64 -10.22
N VAL A 70 -5.29 3.83 -9.84
CA VAL A 70 -5.77 4.85 -10.79
C VAL A 70 -4.80 6.03 -10.81
N GLU A 71 -4.48 6.49 -12.01
CA GLU A 71 -3.68 7.68 -12.26
C GLU A 71 -4.41 8.96 -11.88
N GLY A 72 -3.66 9.95 -11.43
CA GLY A 72 -4.19 11.26 -11.05
C GLY A 72 -5.00 11.27 -9.75
N ALA A 73 -5.62 12.42 -9.49
CA ALA A 73 -6.46 12.62 -8.32
C ALA A 73 -7.78 11.86 -8.48
N THR A 74 -8.26 11.19 -7.43
CA THR A 74 -9.56 10.48 -7.42
C THR A 74 -10.47 11.05 -6.35
N GLU A 75 -11.71 11.34 -6.71
CA GLU A 75 -12.70 11.95 -5.83
C GLU A 75 -13.32 10.89 -4.89
N PRO A 76 -13.57 11.17 -3.60
CA PRO A 76 -14.15 10.20 -2.67
C PRO A 76 -15.52 9.66 -3.11
N ASN A 77 -16.30 10.47 -3.81
CA ASN A 77 -17.60 10.10 -4.37
C ASN A 77 -17.49 9.51 -5.79
N GLY A 78 -16.29 9.30 -6.33
CA GLY A 78 -16.10 8.67 -7.63
C GLY A 78 -16.24 7.15 -7.60
N PHE A 79 -16.33 6.54 -8.78
CA PHE A 79 -16.38 5.08 -8.97
C PHE A 79 -15.57 4.68 -10.20
N CYS A 80 -15.04 3.44 -10.21
CA CYS A 80 -14.42 2.83 -11.38
C CYS A 80 -14.65 1.30 -11.37
N TRP A 81 -14.46 0.63 -12.51
CA TRP A 81 -14.80 -0.80 -12.65
C TRP A 81 -13.94 -1.76 -11.83
N ILE A 82 -12.74 -1.35 -11.43
CA ILE A 82 -11.87 -2.15 -10.55
C ILE A 82 -12.19 -1.96 -9.05
N TRP A 83 -13.31 -1.30 -8.73
CA TRP A 83 -13.76 -1.08 -7.36
C TRP A 83 -13.79 -2.39 -6.56
N SER A 84 -13.36 -2.31 -5.31
CA SER A 84 -13.40 -3.45 -4.39
C SER A 84 -13.82 -2.98 -3.01
N ARG A 85 -14.85 -3.61 -2.46
CA ARG A 85 -15.42 -3.27 -1.16
C ARG A 85 -14.35 -3.32 -0.06
N LYS A 86 -14.38 -2.37 0.88
CA LYS A 86 -13.69 -2.53 2.17
C LYS A 86 -14.26 -3.75 2.89
N THR A 87 -13.41 -4.70 3.23
CA THR A 87 -13.76 -5.76 4.18
C THR A 87 -14.08 -5.11 5.52
N ALA A 88 -15.11 -5.64 6.19
CA ALA A 88 -15.46 -5.28 7.56
C ALA A 88 -14.36 -5.74 8.53
#